data_AF-A0A7W9LXU2-F1
#
_entry.id   AF-A0A7W9LXU2-F1
#
_cell.length_a   1.000
_cell.length_b   1.000
_cell.length_c   1.000
_cell.angle_alpha   90.00
_cell.angle_beta   90.00
_cell.angle_gamma   90.00
#
_symmetry.space_group_name_H-M   'P 1'
#
loop_
_entity.id
_entity.type
_entity.pdbx_description
1 polymer ?
#
loop_
_entity_poly.entity_id
_entity_poly.type
_entity_poly.pdbx_seq_one_letter_code
_entity_poly.pdbx_strand_id
1 'polypeptide(L)'
;MSGKEQESFSVEAVASVSEDLPRAWLGSPAKAVGRASSSVCRDSCTRVRPAVSQERHQDPVGEGELVLQSGAALPLGNQLRTCPAPLSEAEIREAEAELGIAFPDQYREYLRQQDADGAVNHLCRSAAGWGWHEDSDTNCDLLTTAFPHPDSYRVYEDELDAREPLKEDFSDHNTYKAAGEQWGAEYEVFQERKTSGAVFIQDNVCGFSTLLVVTGPHRGSLWFDGRATCDQILPLNLGGQSVSFTDWLARRYALVVRSSVNAALHAGA
;
A
#
# COMPACT_ATOMS: atom_id res chain seq x y z
N MET A 1 -9.97 -41.26 -29.52
CA MET A 1 -8.89 -41.58 -28.58
C MET A 1 -7.60 -40.98 -29.13
N SER A 2 -7.17 -39.84 -28.60
CA SER A 2 -5.76 -39.47 -28.40
C SER A 2 -5.73 -38.14 -27.66
N GLY A 3 -5.10 -38.13 -26.49
CA GLY A 3 -5.10 -37.02 -25.54
C GLY A 3 -4.24 -35.85 -25.97
N LYS A 4 -4.62 -34.64 -25.55
CA LYS A 4 -3.73 -33.48 -25.49
C LYS A 4 -3.24 -33.36 -24.05
N GLU A 5 -1.93 -33.43 -23.88
CA GLU A 5 -1.24 -33.05 -22.64
C GLU A 5 -1.57 -31.60 -22.29
N GLN A 6 -2.00 -31.39 -21.05
CA GLN A 6 -2.04 -30.09 -20.39
C GLN A 6 -0.74 -29.94 -19.61
N GLU A 7 0.18 -29.13 -20.12
CA GLU A 7 1.29 -28.65 -19.31
C GLU A 7 0.74 -27.76 -18.18
N SER A 8 1.03 -28.19 -16.96
CA SER A 8 0.67 -27.49 -15.73
C SER A 8 1.69 -26.38 -15.47
N PHE A 9 1.27 -25.12 -15.53
CA PHE A 9 2.10 -24.00 -15.06
C PHE A 9 1.94 -23.85 -13.54
N SER A 10 3.04 -24.06 -12.82
CA SER A 10 3.14 -23.98 -11.36
C SER A 10 3.22 -22.52 -10.86
N VAL A 11 2.69 -22.31 -9.66
CA VAL A 11 2.52 -21.06 -8.89
C VAL A 11 3.86 -20.47 -8.37
N GLU A 12 4.99 -20.76 -9.03
CA GLU A 12 6.30 -20.30 -8.54
C GLU A 12 6.63 -18.83 -8.90
N ALA A 13 5.89 -18.21 -9.83
CA ALA A 13 6.21 -16.86 -10.32
C ALA A 13 5.94 -15.73 -9.29
N VAL A 14 5.00 -15.90 -8.35
CA VAL A 14 4.70 -14.88 -7.32
C VAL A 14 5.74 -14.90 -6.18
N ALA A 15 6.47 -16.00 -6.03
CA ALA A 15 7.46 -16.16 -4.98
C ALA A 15 8.85 -15.60 -5.32
N SER A 16 9.08 -15.16 -6.55
CA SER A 16 10.42 -14.74 -6.99
C SER A 16 10.69 -13.24 -6.82
N VAL A 17 9.67 -12.43 -6.51
CA VAL A 17 9.80 -10.95 -6.39
C VAL A 17 9.69 -10.48 -4.94
N SER A 18 9.43 -11.39 -4.00
CA SER A 18 9.34 -11.09 -2.56
C SER A 18 10.22 -12.06 -1.77
N GLU A 19 11.53 -11.83 -1.76
CA GLU A 19 12.43 -12.57 -0.88
C GLU A 19 12.25 -12.20 0.61
N ASP A 20 11.49 -11.14 0.91
CA ASP A 20 11.27 -10.64 2.27
C ASP A 20 9.90 -11.00 2.90
N LEU A 21 8.95 -11.56 2.14
CA LEU A 21 7.71 -12.12 2.71
C LEU A 21 7.76 -13.66 2.69
N PRO A 22 7.74 -14.33 3.86
CA PRO A 22 7.62 -15.78 3.90
C PRO A 22 6.41 -16.27 3.10
N ARG A 23 6.63 -17.22 2.17
CA ARG A 23 5.55 -18.00 1.50
C ARG A 23 4.47 -18.52 2.46
N ALA A 24 4.76 -18.62 3.76
CA ALA A 24 3.86 -19.04 4.83
C ALA A 24 2.68 -18.08 5.11
N TRP A 25 2.72 -16.84 4.63
CA TRP A 25 1.67 -15.82 4.87
C TRP A 25 0.52 -15.84 3.87
N LEU A 26 0.79 -16.36 2.67
CA LEU A 26 -0.19 -16.55 1.63
C LEU A 26 -0.73 -17.97 1.81
N GLY A 27 -1.90 -18.10 2.44
CA GLY A 27 -2.53 -19.40 2.68
C GLY A 27 -2.58 -20.24 1.41
N SER A 28 -2.40 -21.57 1.53
CA SER A 28 -2.50 -22.47 0.38
C SER A 28 -3.88 -22.34 -0.28
N PRO A 29 -3.96 -22.34 -1.63
CA PRO A 29 -5.23 -22.19 -2.32
C PRO A 29 -6.12 -23.40 -2.01
N ALA A 30 -7.26 -23.14 -1.37
CA ALA A 30 -8.37 -24.09 -1.42
C ALA A 30 -8.76 -24.28 -2.90
N LYS A 31 -8.94 -25.54 -3.33
CA LYS A 31 -9.34 -25.91 -4.70
C LYS A 31 -10.58 -25.13 -5.15
N ALA A 32 -10.38 -24.02 -5.85
CA ALA A 32 -11.41 -23.41 -6.68
C ALA A 32 -11.54 -24.25 -7.95
N VAL A 33 -12.66 -24.97 -8.06
CA VAL A 33 -13.02 -25.74 -9.24
C VAL A 33 -13.44 -24.76 -10.35
N GLY A 34 -12.50 -24.52 -11.26
CA GLY A 34 -12.65 -24.31 -12.71
C GLY A 34 -13.74 -23.37 -13.27
N ARG A 35 -13.29 -22.27 -13.87
CA ARG A 35 -13.40 -22.06 -15.33
C ARG A 35 -12.37 -21.03 -15.80
N ALA A 36 -11.69 -21.35 -16.89
CA ALA A 36 -10.67 -20.53 -17.51
C ALA A 36 -11.26 -19.22 -18.07
N SER A 37 -10.75 -18.08 -17.62
CA SER A 37 -10.74 -16.86 -18.42
C SER A 37 -9.34 -16.76 -19.03
N SER A 38 -9.27 -16.95 -20.34
CA SER A 38 -8.04 -16.86 -21.11
C SER A 38 -7.77 -15.41 -21.48
N SER A 39 -6.94 -14.73 -20.70
CA SER A 39 -6.15 -13.61 -21.19
C SER A 39 -4.77 -13.68 -20.55
N VAL A 40 -3.93 -14.47 -21.21
CA VAL A 40 -2.48 -14.27 -21.38
C VAL A 40 -1.87 -13.25 -20.41
N CYS A 41 -1.07 -13.73 -19.44
CA CYS A 41 0.06 -12.98 -18.91
C CYS A 41 0.91 -12.50 -20.09
N ARG A 42 0.68 -11.27 -20.55
CA ARG A 42 1.46 -10.63 -21.60
C ARG A 42 2.24 -9.48 -20.95
N ASP A 43 3.54 -9.73 -20.81
CA ASP A 43 4.62 -8.75 -20.69
C ASP A 43 4.51 -7.68 -19.59
N SER A 44 4.96 -8.07 -18.39
CA SER A 44 5.46 -7.13 -17.39
C SER A 44 6.69 -6.38 -17.93
N CYS A 45 6.80 -5.10 -17.55
CA CYS A 45 7.86 -4.11 -17.81
C CYS A 45 7.66 -3.14 -18.98
N THR A 46 6.50 -2.46 -19.07
CA THR A 46 6.41 -1.02 -19.40
C THR A 46 4.96 -0.51 -19.30
N ARG A 47 4.46 -0.29 -18.08
CA ARG A 47 3.41 0.72 -17.84
C ARG A 47 4.04 1.86 -17.04
N VAL A 48 4.65 2.77 -17.78
CA VAL A 48 5.00 4.10 -17.29
C VAL A 48 3.67 4.79 -16.97
N ARG A 49 3.45 5.12 -15.70
CA ARG A 49 2.42 6.09 -15.28
C ARG A 49 2.49 7.31 -16.21
N PRO A 50 1.39 7.79 -16.82
CA PRO A 50 1.45 9.07 -17.51
C PRO A 50 1.73 10.16 -16.48
N ALA A 51 2.96 10.69 -16.49
CA ALA A 51 3.31 11.90 -15.79
C ALA A 51 2.52 13.06 -16.42
N VAL A 52 1.62 13.66 -15.65
CA VAL A 52 1.02 14.95 -15.99
C VAL A 52 2.11 16.01 -15.83
N SER A 53 2.76 16.36 -16.94
CA SER A 53 3.70 17.48 -17.03
C SER A 53 2.94 18.80 -16.88
N GLN A 54 3.09 19.44 -15.74
CA GLN A 54 2.61 20.81 -15.52
C GLN A 54 3.69 21.79 -16.02
N GLU A 55 3.61 22.19 -17.28
CA GLU A 55 4.43 23.29 -17.83
C GLU A 55 4.01 24.61 -17.18
N ARG A 56 4.87 25.17 -16.32
CA ARG A 56 4.81 26.59 -15.93
C ARG A 56 5.85 27.37 -16.72
N HIS A 57 5.34 28.13 -17.69
CA HIS A 57 5.98 29.31 -18.28
C HIS A 57 6.35 30.31 -17.18
N GLN A 58 7.60 30.77 -17.14
CA GLN A 58 7.97 32.09 -16.65
C GLN A 58 9.32 32.53 -17.22
N ASP A 59 9.30 33.68 -17.89
CA ASP A 59 10.37 34.41 -18.57
C ASP A 59 11.25 35.22 -17.56
N PRO A 60 12.37 35.85 -18.02
CA PRO A 60 13.63 35.93 -17.27
C PRO A 60 13.80 37.19 -16.40
N VAL A 61 14.66 37.07 -15.38
CA VAL A 61 15.21 38.18 -14.57
C VAL A 61 16.73 38.00 -14.64
N GLY A 62 17.54 38.93 -15.16
CA GLY A 62 17.62 40.33 -14.76
C GLY A 62 18.86 40.45 -13.85
N GLU A 63 20.04 40.59 -14.46
CA GLU A 63 21.31 40.76 -13.74
C GLU A 63 21.31 42.07 -12.95
N GLY A 64 21.64 41.96 -11.66
CA GLY A 64 21.70 43.07 -10.72
C GLY A 64 22.69 42.75 -9.60
N GLU A 65 23.92 43.19 -9.82
CA GLU A 65 25.01 43.31 -8.86
C GLU A 65 24.62 44.22 -7.68
N LEU A 66 24.85 43.80 -6.42
CA LEU A 66 25.45 44.63 -5.36
C LEU A 66 25.69 43.90 -4.02
N VAL A 67 26.96 43.95 -3.58
CA VAL A 67 27.46 44.29 -2.24
C VAL A 67 27.20 43.39 -1.01
N LEU A 68 28.34 42.93 -0.48
CA LEU A 68 28.61 42.38 0.85
C LEU A 68 28.10 43.28 1.99
N GLN A 69 27.27 42.74 2.90
CA GLN A 69 27.32 43.09 4.33
C GLN A 69 27.06 41.87 5.22
N SER A 70 27.74 41.90 6.36
CA SER A 70 27.98 40.84 7.33
C SER A 70 26.82 40.66 8.32
N GLY A 71 26.65 39.43 8.83
CA GLY A 71 26.12 39.20 10.18
C GLY A 71 24.65 38.78 10.29
N ALA A 72 24.40 37.48 10.21
CA ALA A 72 23.43 36.79 11.08
C ALA A 72 23.67 35.28 10.97
N ALA A 73 24.12 34.67 12.07
CA ALA A 73 24.12 33.23 12.21
C ALA A 73 22.66 32.75 12.16
N LEU A 74 22.25 32.15 11.05
CA LEU A 74 21.00 31.42 10.95
C LEU A 74 21.09 30.22 11.91
N PRO A 75 20.15 30.02 12.83
CA PRO A 75 20.12 28.80 13.60
C PRO A 75 19.86 27.66 12.60
N LEU A 76 20.79 26.72 12.56
CA LEU A 76 20.59 25.41 11.97
C LEU A 76 19.27 24.86 12.53
N GLY A 77 18.21 24.94 11.74
CA GLY A 77 16.98 24.20 11.95
C GLY A 77 17.26 22.72 11.71
N ASN A 78 18.09 22.14 12.56
CA ASN A 78 18.16 20.71 12.73
C ASN A 78 16.86 20.36 13.45
N GLN A 79 15.77 20.20 12.68
CA GLN A 79 14.61 19.46 13.16
C GLN A 79 15.12 18.06 13.44
N LEU A 80 15.60 17.88 14.68
CA LEU A 80 15.89 16.58 15.24
C LEU A 80 14.60 15.78 15.05
N ARG A 81 14.66 14.87 14.07
CA ARG A 81 13.75 13.76 13.88
C ARG A 81 13.59 13.09 15.23
N THR A 82 12.56 13.48 15.96
CA THR A 82 12.19 12.87 17.22
C THR A 82 11.20 11.82 16.80
N CYS A 83 11.63 10.55 16.78
CA CYS A 83 10.65 9.48 16.75
C CYS A 83 9.76 9.70 17.99
N PRO A 84 8.43 9.77 17.81
CA PRO A 84 7.58 10.18 18.90
C PRO A 84 7.60 9.09 19.98
N ALA A 85 7.77 9.53 21.23
CA ALA A 85 7.57 8.69 22.40
C ALA A 85 6.22 7.95 22.31
N PRO A 86 6.07 6.80 22.99
CA PRO A 86 4.80 6.06 22.99
C PRO A 86 3.60 6.97 23.28
N LEU A 87 2.52 6.79 22.52
CA LEU A 87 1.35 7.65 22.64
C LEU A 87 0.61 7.40 23.95
N SER A 88 0.19 8.47 24.60
CA SER A 88 -0.69 8.39 25.75
C SER A 88 -2.10 7.94 25.35
N GLU A 89 -2.84 7.39 26.31
CA GLU A 89 -4.25 7.02 26.12
C GLU A 89 -5.13 8.21 25.69
N ALA A 90 -4.77 9.43 26.11
CA ALA A 90 -5.48 10.64 25.72
C ALA A 90 -5.24 11.00 24.24
N GLU A 91 -3.99 10.90 23.78
CA GLU A 91 -3.63 11.12 22.38
C GLU A 91 -4.27 10.09 21.45
N ILE A 92 -4.28 8.81 21.85
CA ILE A 92 -4.94 7.76 21.06
C ILE A 92 -6.45 8.04 20.93
N ARG A 93 -7.11 8.47 22.01
CA ARG A 93 -8.53 8.84 21.95
C ARG A 93 -8.79 10.08 21.12
N GLU A 94 -7.88 11.05 21.14
CA GLU A 94 -7.97 12.23 20.28
C GLU A 94 -7.86 11.82 18.81
N ALA A 95 -6.88 10.97 18.46
CA ALA A 95 -6.70 10.46 17.11
C ALA A 95 -7.94 9.69 16.62
N GLU A 96 -8.47 8.78 17.44
CA GLU A 96 -9.71 8.05 17.14
C GLU A 96 -10.91 8.98 16.92
N ALA A 97 -11.05 10.00 17.74
CA ALA A 97 -12.13 10.97 17.62
C ALA A 97 -12.01 11.81 16.34
N GLU A 98 -10.81 12.23 15.97
CA GLU A 98 -10.56 13.01 14.75
C GLU A 98 -10.74 12.17 13.49
N LEU A 99 -10.24 10.92 13.49
CA LEU A 99 -10.32 9.98 12.37
C LEU A 99 -11.69 9.27 12.28
N GLY A 100 -12.55 9.41 13.28
CA GLY A 100 -13.88 8.80 13.31
C GLY A 100 -13.88 7.28 13.45
N ILE A 101 -12.80 6.69 13.94
CA ILE A 101 -12.61 5.24 14.07
C ILE A 101 -12.24 4.85 15.49
N ALA A 102 -12.36 3.55 15.80
CA ALA A 102 -11.71 2.97 16.97
C ALA A 102 -10.59 2.06 16.47
N PHE A 103 -9.38 2.20 17.02
CA PHE A 103 -8.26 1.34 16.66
C PHE A 103 -8.41 -0.07 17.25
N PRO A 104 -8.03 -1.13 16.51
CA PRO A 104 -7.99 -2.48 17.05
C PRO A 104 -7.15 -2.55 18.34
N ASP A 105 -7.60 -3.32 19.34
CA ASP A 105 -7.01 -3.34 20.69
C ASP A 105 -5.50 -3.65 20.67
N GLN A 106 -5.08 -4.58 19.83
CA GLN A 106 -3.66 -4.92 19.67
C GLN A 106 -2.84 -3.76 19.08
N TYR A 107 -3.44 -2.98 18.17
CA TYR A 107 -2.78 -1.81 17.60
C TYR A 107 -2.70 -0.67 18.60
N ARG A 108 -3.75 -0.45 19.41
CA ARG A 108 -3.71 0.51 20.53
C ARG A 108 -2.59 0.18 21.51
N GLU A 109 -2.49 -1.09 21.89
CA GLU A 109 -1.45 -1.51 22.83
C GLU A 109 -0.04 -1.30 22.24
N TYR A 110 0.13 -1.56 20.95
CA TYR A 110 1.36 -1.23 20.24
C TYR A 110 1.70 0.27 20.26
N LEU A 111 0.74 1.15 19.97
CA LEU A 111 0.93 2.60 20.02
C LEU A 111 1.37 3.11 21.41
N ARG A 112 1.00 2.39 22.48
CA ARG A 112 1.37 2.70 23.87
C ARG A 112 2.72 2.13 24.31
N GLN A 113 3.26 1.16 23.59
CA GLN A 113 4.47 0.44 23.99
C GLN A 113 5.72 0.89 23.26
N GLN A 114 5.61 1.38 22.02
CA GLN A 114 6.76 1.47 21.12
C GLN A 114 7.12 2.87 20.63
N ASP A 115 8.43 3.11 20.66
CA ASP A 115 9.17 3.91 19.70
C ASP A 115 9.68 2.91 18.65
N ALA A 116 8.93 2.70 17.58
CA ALA A 116 9.18 1.57 16.68
C ALA A 116 10.40 1.82 15.79
N ASP A 117 11.23 0.78 15.59
CA ASP A 117 12.41 0.79 14.70
C ASP A 117 12.04 0.90 13.20
N GLY A 118 11.03 1.70 12.82
CA GLY A 118 10.61 1.94 11.44
C GLY A 118 9.85 0.80 10.76
N ALA A 119 9.46 -0.23 11.51
CA ALA A 119 8.79 -1.42 10.94
C ALA A 119 7.29 -1.19 10.63
N VAL A 120 6.69 -0.15 11.19
CA VAL A 120 5.27 0.21 11.05
C VAL A 120 5.18 1.72 10.89
N ASN A 121 4.36 2.18 9.95
CA ASN A 121 4.11 3.60 9.72
C ASN A 121 3.60 4.26 11.02
N HIS A 122 4.19 5.40 11.38
CA HIS A 122 4.01 5.97 12.72
C HIS A 122 2.79 6.88 12.78
N LEU A 123 1.82 6.57 13.63
CA LEU A 123 0.71 7.49 13.90
C LEU A 123 1.23 8.73 14.64
N CYS A 124 1.06 9.92 14.06
CA CYS A 124 1.47 11.18 14.66
C CYS A 124 0.50 12.32 14.34
N ARG A 125 0.58 13.40 15.13
CA ARG A 125 -0.15 14.63 14.87
C ARG A 125 0.72 15.63 14.13
N SER A 126 0.23 16.11 13.01
CA SER A 126 0.86 17.15 12.18
C SER A 126 0.01 18.43 12.16
N ALA A 127 0.47 19.44 11.41
CA ALA A 127 -0.35 20.64 11.14
C ALA A 127 -1.64 20.33 10.37
N ALA A 128 -1.70 19.19 9.66
CA ALA A 128 -2.88 18.73 8.93
C ALA A 128 -3.83 17.87 9.78
N GLY A 129 -3.48 17.57 11.03
CA GLY A 129 -4.22 16.64 11.89
C GLY A 129 -3.48 15.34 12.15
N TRP A 130 -4.21 14.34 12.64
CA TRP A 130 -3.72 12.98 12.89
C TRP A 130 -3.58 12.19 11.58
N GLY A 131 -2.47 11.48 11.45
CA GLY A 131 -2.20 10.60 10.31
C GLY A 131 -0.97 9.74 10.53
N TRP A 132 -0.64 8.92 9.53
CA TRP A 132 0.52 8.04 9.58
C TRP A 132 1.70 8.69 8.87
N HIS A 133 2.79 8.91 9.59
CA HIS A 133 4.06 9.35 9.03
C HIS A 133 4.62 8.24 8.12
N GLU A 134 5.23 8.66 6.99
CA GLU A 134 5.70 7.79 5.90
C GLU A 134 4.59 7.09 5.10
N ASP A 135 3.33 7.38 5.38
CA ASP A 135 2.18 6.91 4.63
C ASP A 135 1.49 8.06 3.91
N SER A 136 1.48 8.00 2.58
CA SER A 136 0.71 8.91 1.72
C SER A 136 -0.51 8.26 1.08
N ASP A 137 -0.71 6.95 1.31
CA ASP A 137 -1.65 6.12 0.56
C ASP A 137 -2.94 5.86 1.33
N THR A 138 -2.92 5.96 2.67
CA THR A 138 -4.15 5.92 3.47
C THR A 138 -5.05 7.12 3.16
N ASN A 139 -6.20 6.85 2.54
CA ASN A 139 -7.27 7.83 2.40
C ASN A 139 -8.09 7.91 3.71
N CYS A 140 -7.78 8.90 4.56
CA CYS A 140 -8.42 9.09 5.85
C CYS A 140 -9.95 9.30 5.76
N ASP A 141 -10.46 9.87 4.67
CA ASP A 141 -11.89 10.12 4.48
C ASP A 141 -12.70 8.82 4.35
N LEU A 142 -12.03 7.72 3.94
CA LEU A 142 -12.66 6.42 3.77
C LEU A 142 -12.53 5.50 5.00
N LEU A 143 -11.89 5.94 6.09
CA LEU A 143 -11.66 5.10 7.26
C LEU A 143 -12.95 4.74 8.02
N THR A 144 -13.98 5.56 7.92
CA THR A 144 -15.29 5.27 8.53
C THR A 144 -16.16 4.33 7.68
N THR A 145 -15.75 4.07 6.43
CA THR A 145 -16.41 3.11 5.55
C THR A 145 -15.87 1.71 5.82
N ALA A 146 -16.75 0.71 5.85
CA ALA A 146 -16.33 -0.67 6.12
C ALA A 146 -15.39 -1.21 5.03
N PHE A 147 -14.35 -1.93 5.45
CA PHE A 147 -13.44 -2.59 4.52
C PHE A 147 -14.17 -3.66 3.67
N PRO A 148 -14.13 -3.54 2.33
CA PRO A 148 -14.84 -4.45 1.46
C PRO A 148 -14.08 -5.76 1.30
N HIS A 149 -14.81 -6.88 1.35
CA HIS A 149 -14.23 -8.18 0.96
C HIS A 149 -14.00 -8.21 -0.57
N PRO A 150 -12.91 -8.80 -1.09
CA PRO A 150 -12.63 -8.82 -2.53
C PRO A 150 -13.77 -9.38 -3.41
N ASP A 151 -14.46 -10.40 -2.93
CA ASP A 151 -15.61 -10.97 -3.64
C ASP A 151 -16.76 -9.97 -3.84
N SER A 152 -16.86 -8.92 -3.01
CA SER A 152 -17.95 -7.96 -3.06
C SER A 152 -17.88 -7.01 -4.24
N TYR A 153 -16.68 -6.75 -4.78
CA TYR A 153 -16.48 -5.81 -5.87
C TYR A 153 -16.05 -6.47 -7.19
N ARG A 154 -15.78 -7.78 -7.20
CA ARG A 154 -15.26 -8.48 -8.39
C ARG A 154 -16.13 -8.31 -9.64
N VAL A 155 -17.46 -8.39 -9.49
CA VAL A 155 -18.36 -8.21 -10.64
C VAL A 155 -18.28 -6.79 -11.20
N TYR A 156 -18.21 -5.79 -10.32
CA TYR A 156 -18.08 -4.39 -10.73
C TYR A 156 -16.71 -4.13 -11.38
N GLU A 157 -15.65 -4.74 -10.86
CA GLU A 157 -14.32 -4.70 -11.46
C GLU A 157 -14.33 -5.29 -12.87
N ASP A 158 -14.90 -6.49 -13.05
CA ASP A 158 -15.04 -7.13 -14.37
C ASP A 158 -15.83 -6.24 -15.36
N GLU A 159 -16.89 -5.59 -14.90
CA GLU A 159 -17.70 -4.66 -15.71
C GLU A 159 -16.98 -3.35 -16.04
N LEU A 160 -16.12 -2.87 -15.14
CA LEU A 160 -15.31 -1.67 -15.36
C LEU A 160 -14.16 -1.95 -16.32
N ASP A 161 -13.48 -3.09 -16.16
CA ASP A 161 -12.43 -3.55 -17.07
C ASP A 161 -12.98 -3.78 -18.48
N ALA A 162 -14.18 -4.38 -18.61
CA ALA A 162 -14.84 -4.56 -19.90
C ALA A 162 -15.21 -3.24 -20.61
N ARG A 163 -15.27 -2.14 -19.86
CA ARG A 163 -15.53 -0.78 -20.39
C ARG A 163 -14.26 0.02 -20.65
N GLU A 164 -13.06 -0.55 -20.44
CA GLU A 164 -11.81 0.13 -20.76
C GLU A 164 -11.83 0.58 -22.24
N PRO A 165 -11.71 1.89 -22.54
CA PRO A 165 -11.74 2.37 -23.91
C PRO A 165 -10.59 1.76 -24.72
N LEU A 166 -10.93 1.05 -25.80
CA LEU A 166 -9.93 0.52 -26.73
C LEU A 166 -9.74 1.50 -27.89
N LYS A 167 -8.50 1.66 -28.35
CA LYS A 167 -8.18 2.61 -29.42
C LYS A 167 -8.95 2.30 -30.70
N GLU A 168 -9.24 1.03 -30.97
CA GLU A 168 -9.93 0.55 -32.16
C GLU A 168 -11.41 0.96 -32.22
N ASP A 169 -12.01 1.29 -31.07
CA ASP A 169 -13.43 1.68 -30.98
C ASP A 169 -13.67 3.14 -31.37
N PHE A 170 -12.60 3.92 -31.59
CA PHE A 170 -12.68 5.35 -31.86
C PHE A 170 -11.98 5.72 -33.15
N SER A 171 -12.69 6.47 -34.01
CA SER A 171 -12.11 7.05 -35.22
C SER A 171 -11.26 8.29 -34.96
N ASP A 172 -11.39 8.90 -33.79
CA ASP A 172 -10.75 10.16 -33.41
C ASP A 172 -9.95 10.02 -32.10
N HIS A 173 -8.73 10.55 -32.11
CA HIS A 173 -7.80 10.45 -30.99
C HIS A 173 -8.26 11.24 -29.76
N ASN A 174 -8.84 12.42 -29.96
CA ASN A 174 -9.29 13.26 -28.84
C ASN A 174 -10.48 12.62 -28.12
N THR A 175 -11.38 12.00 -28.87
CA THR A 175 -12.53 11.27 -28.34
C THR A 175 -12.08 10.03 -27.54
N TYR A 176 -11.13 9.25 -28.06
CA TYR A 176 -10.50 8.14 -27.32
C TYR A 176 -9.86 8.63 -26.01
N LYS A 177 -9.09 9.72 -26.07
CA LYS A 177 -8.44 10.29 -24.89
C LYS A 177 -9.47 10.73 -23.83
N ALA A 178 -10.52 11.44 -24.23
CA ALA A 178 -11.57 11.87 -23.30
C ALA A 178 -12.30 10.69 -22.66
N ALA A 179 -12.59 9.62 -23.42
CA ALA A 179 -13.17 8.40 -22.88
C ALA A 179 -12.23 7.72 -21.87
N GLY A 180 -10.93 7.66 -22.19
CA GLY A 180 -9.90 7.12 -21.30
C GLY A 180 -9.75 7.90 -20.00
N GLU A 181 -9.80 9.23 -20.05
CA GLU A 181 -9.78 10.10 -18.86
C GLU A 181 -11.00 9.86 -17.97
N GLN A 182 -12.19 9.74 -18.57
CA GLN A 182 -13.42 9.47 -17.82
C GLN A 182 -13.37 8.08 -17.15
N TRP A 183 -12.96 7.05 -17.89
CA TRP A 183 -12.80 5.71 -17.35
C TRP A 183 -11.73 5.67 -16.25
N GLY A 184 -10.59 6.35 -16.46
CA GLY A 184 -9.50 6.43 -15.49
C GLY A 184 -9.92 7.09 -14.19
N ALA A 185 -10.71 8.16 -14.24
CA ALA A 185 -11.25 8.82 -13.05
C ALA A 185 -12.21 7.91 -12.26
N GLU A 186 -13.05 7.12 -12.96
CA GLU A 186 -13.90 6.12 -12.32
C GLU A 186 -13.09 4.99 -11.69
N TYR A 187 -12.06 4.52 -12.41
CA TYR A 187 -11.16 3.47 -11.97
C TYR A 187 -10.34 3.88 -10.74
N GLU A 188 -9.84 5.11 -10.69
CA GLU A 188 -9.12 5.66 -9.54
C GLU A 188 -9.99 5.65 -8.28
N VAL A 189 -11.21 6.19 -8.36
CA VAL A 189 -12.17 6.16 -7.24
C VAL A 189 -12.50 4.72 -6.81
N PHE A 190 -12.62 3.81 -7.78
CA PHE A 190 -12.84 2.40 -7.50
C PHE A 190 -11.66 1.78 -6.73
N GLN A 191 -10.42 2.03 -7.17
CA GLN A 191 -9.22 1.51 -6.52
C GLN A 191 -9.06 2.04 -5.09
N GLU A 192 -9.34 3.31 -4.83
CA GLU A 192 -9.33 3.85 -3.45
C GLU A 192 -10.34 3.15 -2.56
N ARG A 193 -11.54 2.86 -3.09
CA ARG A 193 -12.60 2.21 -2.32
C ARG A 193 -12.24 0.78 -1.91
N LYS A 194 -11.38 0.07 -2.66
CA LYS A 194 -10.93 -1.29 -2.30
C LYS A 194 -10.17 -1.34 -0.96
N THR A 195 -9.63 -0.21 -0.50
CA THR A 195 -8.92 -0.09 0.79
C THR A 195 -9.66 0.75 1.84
N SER A 196 -10.95 1.05 1.62
CA SER A 196 -11.78 1.74 2.61
C SER A 196 -11.69 1.06 3.98
N GLY A 197 -11.71 1.80 5.08
CA GLY A 197 -11.69 1.19 6.42
C GLY A 197 -10.41 0.42 6.77
N ALA A 198 -9.33 0.59 6.01
CA ALA A 198 -8.01 0.05 6.31
C ALA A 198 -6.94 1.14 6.24
N VAL A 199 -5.83 0.91 6.96
CA VAL A 199 -4.67 1.81 7.02
C VAL A 199 -3.44 1.06 6.52
N PHE A 200 -2.59 1.74 5.76
CA PHE A 200 -1.31 1.21 5.30
C PHE A 200 -0.33 1.27 6.47
N ILE A 201 -0.12 0.14 7.14
CA ILE A 201 0.76 0.06 8.30
C ILE A 201 2.21 -0.20 7.91
N GLN A 202 2.47 -0.61 6.68
CA GLN A 202 3.83 -0.86 6.22
C GLN A 202 3.91 -0.82 4.69
N ASP A 203 4.89 -0.08 4.15
CA ASP A 203 5.38 -0.28 2.79
C ASP A 203 6.39 -1.46 2.77
N ASN A 204 6.18 -2.40 1.85
CA ASN A 204 7.01 -3.59 1.68
C ASN A 204 8.05 -3.45 0.56
N VAL A 205 8.30 -2.23 0.05
CA VAL A 205 9.12 -1.98 -1.15
C VAL A 205 8.44 -2.57 -2.40
N CYS A 206 8.70 -2.00 -3.58
CA CYS A 206 8.12 -2.44 -4.86
C CYS A 206 6.58 -2.26 -4.99
N GLY A 207 5.99 -1.34 -4.25
CA GLY A 207 4.55 -1.01 -4.35
C GLY A 207 3.63 -2.03 -3.66
N PHE A 208 4.19 -2.88 -2.81
CA PHE A 208 3.45 -3.78 -1.95
C PHE A 208 3.25 -3.15 -0.59
N SER A 209 2.12 -3.44 0.05
CA SER A 209 1.89 -2.90 1.39
C SER A 209 1.14 -3.87 2.28
N THR A 210 1.28 -3.66 3.58
CA THR A 210 0.48 -4.35 4.58
C THR A 210 -0.61 -3.40 5.08
N LEU A 211 -1.85 -3.86 5.01
CA LEU A 211 -3.03 -3.15 5.48
C LEU A 211 -3.45 -3.68 6.84
N LEU A 212 -3.83 -2.78 7.75
CA LEU A 212 -4.59 -3.10 8.96
C LEU A 212 -6.03 -2.62 8.79
N VAL A 213 -6.99 -3.53 8.91
CA VAL A 213 -8.40 -3.16 8.85
C VAL A 213 -8.82 -2.54 10.19
N VAL A 214 -9.35 -1.32 10.14
CA VAL A 214 -9.80 -0.57 11.32
C VAL A 214 -11.33 -0.47 11.42
N THR A 215 -12.04 -0.66 10.30
CA THR A 215 -13.51 -0.53 10.24
C THR A 215 -14.16 -1.67 9.45
N GLY A 216 -15.27 -2.19 9.97
CA GLY A 216 -16.09 -3.23 9.34
C GLY A 216 -15.85 -4.65 9.87
N PRO A 217 -16.41 -5.68 9.18
CA PRO A 217 -16.41 -7.08 9.67
C PRO A 217 -15.02 -7.70 9.84
N HIS A 218 -14.02 -7.17 9.13
CA HIS A 218 -12.64 -7.66 9.15
C HIS A 218 -11.73 -6.87 10.12
N ARG A 219 -12.29 -5.98 10.96
CA ARG A 219 -11.52 -5.13 11.87
C ARG A 219 -10.53 -5.93 12.74
N GLY A 220 -9.28 -5.46 12.77
CA GLY A 220 -8.16 -6.08 13.48
C GLY A 220 -7.41 -7.15 12.69
N SER A 221 -7.88 -7.52 11.50
CA SER A 221 -7.15 -8.40 10.59
C SER A 221 -6.15 -7.64 9.72
N LEU A 222 -5.13 -8.37 9.27
CA LEU A 222 -4.12 -7.86 8.35
C LEU A 222 -4.29 -8.42 6.94
N TRP A 223 -4.00 -7.58 5.96
CA TRP A 223 -4.12 -7.90 4.54
C TRP A 223 -2.87 -7.47 3.78
N PHE A 224 -2.55 -8.20 2.72
CA PHE A 224 -1.52 -7.85 1.77
C PHE A 224 -2.16 -7.12 0.60
N ASP A 225 -1.71 -5.89 0.35
CA ASP A 225 -2.04 -5.16 -0.86
C ASP A 225 -1.03 -5.54 -1.95
N GLY A 226 -1.47 -6.42 -2.85
CA GLY A 226 -0.70 -6.92 -3.99
C GLY A 226 -1.03 -6.21 -5.30
N ARG A 227 -1.83 -5.12 -5.26
CA ARG A 227 -2.40 -4.53 -6.48
C ARG A 227 -1.36 -4.07 -7.48
N ALA A 228 -0.17 -3.66 -7.05
CA ALA A 228 0.91 -3.28 -7.96
C ALA A 228 1.37 -4.39 -8.93
N THR A 229 1.07 -5.67 -8.66
CA THR A 229 1.54 -6.79 -9.51
C THR A 229 0.47 -7.82 -9.85
N CYS A 230 -0.47 -8.08 -8.95
CA CYS A 230 -1.47 -9.13 -9.14
C CYS A 230 -2.91 -8.61 -9.05
N ASP A 231 -3.12 -7.29 -8.93
CA ASP A 231 -4.42 -6.62 -8.83
C ASP A 231 -5.31 -7.11 -7.65
N GLN A 232 -4.71 -7.80 -6.68
CA GLN A 232 -5.42 -8.45 -5.57
C GLN A 232 -5.05 -7.85 -4.20
N ILE A 233 -6.04 -7.87 -3.31
CA ILE A 233 -5.87 -7.64 -1.88
C ILE A 233 -6.20 -8.96 -1.19
N LEU A 234 -5.25 -9.51 -0.44
CA LEU A 234 -5.32 -10.88 0.08
C LEU A 234 -5.24 -10.89 1.60
N PRO A 235 -6.06 -11.70 2.30
CA PRO A 235 -5.98 -11.78 3.75
C PRO A 235 -4.66 -12.45 4.15
N LEU A 236 -3.92 -11.85 5.09
CA LEU A 236 -2.77 -12.51 5.69
C LEU A 236 -3.28 -13.63 6.59
N ASN A 237 -2.88 -14.86 6.25
CA ASN A 237 -3.30 -16.05 6.97
C ASN A 237 -2.08 -16.87 7.40
N LEU A 238 -2.21 -17.52 8.55
CA LEU A 238 -1.28 -18.53 9.01
C LEU A 238 -2.06 -19.78 9.42
N GLY A 239 -1.74 -20.91 8.79
CA GLY A 239 -2.43 -22.17 9.10
C GLY A 239 -3.94 -22.10 8.84
N GLY A 240 -4.37 -21.24 7.89
CA GLY A 240 -5.78 -21.03 7.57
C GLY A 240 -6.53 -20.13 8.54
N GLN A 241 -5.84 -19.43 9.44
CA GLN A 241 -6.43 -18.45 10.35
C GLN A 241 -5.92 -17.05 10.05
N SER A 242 -6.78 -16.05 10.19
CA SER A 242 -6.40 -14.65 10.02
C SER A 242 -5.31 -14.27 11.02
N VAL A 243 -4.31 -13.56 10.52
CA VAL A 243 -3.16 -13.14 11.30
C VAL A 243 -3.53 -11.91 12.13
N SER A 244 -3.26 -11.99 13.43
CA SER A 244 -3.41 -10.85 14.34
C SER A 244 -2.22 -9.88 14.19
N PHE A 245 -2.44 -8.61 14.54
CA PHE A 245 -1.38 -7.58 14.49
C PHE A 245 -0.15 -7.99 15.30
N THR A 246 -0.34 -8.52 16.51
CA THR A 246 0.77 -8.95 17.37
C THR A 246 1.53 -10.14 16.78
N ASP A 247 0.85 -11.12 16.17
CA ASP A 247 1.50 -12.28 15.53
C ASP A 247 2.35 -11.88 14.33
N TRP A 248 1.83 -10.95 13.53
CA TRP A 248 2.56 -10.35 12.41
C TRP A 248 3.80 -9.62 12.87
N LEU A 249 3.64 -8.74 13.86
CA LEU A 249 4.73 -7.93 14.39
C LEU A 249 5.84 -8.80 15.00
N ALA A 250 5.49 -9.81 15.81
CA ALA A 250 6.45 -10.72 16.43
C ALA A 250 7.30 -11.49 15.40
N ARG A 251 6.70 -11.88 14.27
CA ARG A 251 7.42 -12.57 13.19
C ARG A 251 8.30 -11.64 12.38
N ARG A 252 7.87 -10.39 12.17
CA ARG A 252 8.71 -9.37 11.53
C ARG A 252 10.00 -9.15 12.34
N TYR A 253 9.90 -8.99 13.66
CA TYR A 253 11.10 -8.89 14.50
C TYR A 253 11.98 -10.14 14.43
N ALA A 254 11.38 -11.34 14.40
CA ALA A 254 12.15 -12.58 14.26
C ALA A 254 12.92 -12.66 12.93
N LEU A 255 12.38 -12.10 11.83
CA LEU A 255 13.05 -12.05 10.53
C LEU A 255 14.20 -11.02 10.53
N VAL A 256 13.98 -9.83 11.08
CA VAL A 256 15.02 -8.79 11.19
C VAL A 256 16.22 -9.30 11.99
N VAL A 257 15.99 -9.92 13.16
CA VAL A 257 17.06 -10.48 13.98
C VAL A 257 17.86 -11.56 13.25
N ARG A 258 17.19 -12.41 12.44
CA ARG A 258 17.86 -13.44 11.64
C ARG A 258 18.71 -12.84 10.53
N SER A 259 18.22 -11.81 9.84
CA SER A 259 18.98 -11.12 8.79
C SER A 259 20.19 -10.39 9.36
N SER A 260 20.07 -9.74 10.52
CA SER A 260 21.21 -9.08 11.20
C SER A 260 22.26 -10.09 11.68
N VAL A 261 21.86 -11.25 12.20
CA VAL A 261 22.79 -12.32 12.60
C VAL A 261 23.51 -12.91 11.38
N ASN A 262 22.80 -13.16 10.27
CA ASN A 262 23.44 -13.66 9.04
C ASN A 262 24.39 -12.64 8.42
N ALA A 263 24.03 -11.35 8.40
CA ALA A 263 24.92 -10.28 7.92
C ALA A 263 26.19 -10.17 8.77
N ALA A 264 26.08 -10.28 10.10
CA ALA A 264 27.23 -10.28 11.01
C ALA A 264 28.14 -11.50 10.82
N LEU A 265 27.57 -12.68 10.51
CA LEU A 265 28.35 -13.89 10.22
C LEU A 265 29.09 -13.82 8.88
N HIS A 266 28.56 -13.11 7.88
CA HIS A 266 29.22 -12.94 6.57
C HIS A 266 30.22 -11.78 6.53
N ALA A 267 30.07 -10.74 7.36
CA ALA A 267 31.03 -9.64 7.46
C ALA A 267 32.29 -10.00 8.28
N GLY A 268 32.28 -11.16 8.95
CA GLY A 268 33.40 -11.67 9.77
C GLY A 268 34.21 -12.80 9.15
N ALA A 269 34.02 -13.11 7.85
CA ALA A 269 34.68 -14.19 7.12
C ALA A 269 35.65 -13.66 6.04
#